data_AF-A0A6B2Z644-F1
#
_entry.id   AF-A0A6B2Z644-F1
#
_cell.length_a   1.000
_cell.length_b   1.000
_cell.length_c   1.000
_cell.angle_alpha   90.00
_cell.angle_beta   90.00
_cell.angle_gamma   90.00
#
_symmetry.space_group_name_H-M   'P 1'
#
loop_
_entity.id
_entity.type
_entity.pdbx_description
1 polymer ?
#
loop_
_entity_poly.entity_id
_entity_poly.type
_entity_poly.pdbx_seq_one_letter_code
_entity_poly.pdbx_strand_id
1 'polypeptide(L)'
;MGVEAQATNERVTGRTWTVRLDPVGRGRADVRVSCSRPACAAQVLPSAAVGRTAAVEHLKAHLRAGPAPRSSAYCACRAAECHTHIRPAGPRERPAPWRCGGAVVLVVVTDREGRWWQVMECCARCAAAHPTAKVVATAPAPDRPAASASFRVNGTAPAAPTAAA
;
A
#
# COMPACT_ATOMS: atom_id res chain seq x y z
N MET A 1 27.62 28.05 -14.33
CA MET A 1 26.17 27.93 -14.53
C MET A 1 25.89 26.52 -15.01
N GLY A 2 25.07 25.76 -14.27
CA GLY A 2 24.69 24.40 -14.61
C GLY A 2 24.41 23.53 -13.38
N VAL A 3 23.55 24.01 -12.48
CA VAL A 3 22.94 23.14 -11.47
C VAL A 3 21.84 22.36 -12.19
N GLU A 4 22.06 21.06 -12.45
CA GLU A 4 21.00 20.17 -12.92
C GLU A 4 20.03 19.92 -11.77
N ALA A 5 18.94 20.67 -11.78
CA ALA A 5 17.82 20.49 -10.88
C ALA A 5 16.88 19.39 -11.41
N GLN A 6 16.67 18.40 -10.54
CA GLN A 6 15.47 17.59 -10.34
C GLN A 6 15.14 16.44 -11.30
N ALA A 7 15.29 15.23 -10.74
CA ALA A 7 14.12 14.52 -10.22
C ALA A 7 14.54 13.61 -9.07
N THR A 8 14.62 14.13 -7.85
CA THR A 8 14.49 13.25 -6.68
C THR A 8 13.10 12.63 -6.79
N ASN A 9 13.04 11.36 -7.20
CA ASN A 9 11.83 10.55 -7.19
C ASN A 9 11.48 10.29 -5.72
N GLU A 10 11.10 11.35 -5.01
CA GLU A 10 10.86 11.41 -3.58
C GLU A 10 9.49 10.80 -3.31
N ARG A 11 9.39 9.51 -3.61
CA ARG A 11 8.21 8.71 -3.31
C ARG A 11 8.14 8.57 -1.80
N VAL A 12 7.04 9.05 -1.25
CA VAL A 12 6.77 9.03 0.19
C VAL A 12 6.46 7.59 0.62
N THR A 13 6.97 7.19 1.79
CA THR A 13 6.60 5.91 2.41
C THR A 13 5.08 5.81 2.55
N GLY A 14 4.53 4.63 2.26
CA GLY A 14 3.11 4.34 2.44
C GLY A 14 2.65 4.68 3.85
N ARG A 15 1.49 5.32 3.97
CA ARG A 15 0.93 5.72 5.28
C ARG A 15 0.57 4.48 6.08
N THR A 16 0.78 4.57 7.39
CA THR A 16 0.38 3.54 8.34
C THR A 16 -0.25 4.19 9.56
N TRP A 17 -1.38 3.65 10.02
CA TRP A 17 -2.00 4.03 11.29
C TRP A 17 -2.76 2.85 11.88
N THR A 18 -2.98 2.89 13.19
CA THR A 18 -3.52 1.76 13.94
C THR A 18 -4.66 2.22 14.85
N VAL A 19 -5.69 1.38 14.96
CA VAL A 19 -6.71 1.45 16.01
C VAL A 19 -6.46 0.29 16.96
N ARG A 20 -6.35 0.57 18.26
CA ARG A 20 -6.12 -0.43 19.31
C ARG A 20 -7.31 -0.49 20.25
N LEU A 21 -7.52 -1.68 20.78
CA LEU A 21 -8.46 -1.99 21.84
C LEU A 21 -7.68 -2.56 23.02
N ASP A 22 -7.45 -1.73 24.03
CA ASP A 22 -6.64 -2.09 25.20
C ASP A 22 -7.55 -2.21 26.44
N PRO A 23 -7.39 -3.21 27.32
CA PRO A 23 -8.12 -3.26 28.58
C PRO A 23 -7.73 -2.06 29.47
N VAL A 24 -8.70 -1.45 30.15
CA VAL A 24 -8.44 -0.26 31.00
C VAL A 24 -7.79 -0.64 32.34
N GLY A 25 -8.01 -1.87 32.81
CA GLY A 25 -7.42 -2.37 34.04
C GLY A 25 -7.68 -3.86 34.24
N ARG A 26 -6.93 -4.49 35.15
CA ARG A 26 -7.14 -5.91 35.46
C ARG A 26 -8.51 -6.13 36.11
N GLY A 27 -9.24 -7.15 35.64
CA GLY A 27 -10.54 -7.55 36.19
C GLY A 27 -11.71 -6.63 35.81
N ARG A 28 -11.50 -5.59 34.98
CA ARG A 28 -12.57 -4.74 34.46
C ARG A 28 -12.99 -5.19 33.07
N ALA A 29 -14.28 -5.11 32.79
CA ALA A 29 -14.81 -5.31 31.44
C ALA A 29 -14.50 -4.12 30.50
N ASP A 30 -14.19 -2.95 31.08
CA ASP A 30 -13.94 -1.72 30.36
C ASP A 30 -12.71 -1.82 29.45
N VAL A 31 -12.85 -1.30 28.24
CA VAL A 31 -11.83 -1.28 27.21
C VAL A 31 -11.64 0.14 26.68
N ARG A 32 -10.42 0.48 26.32
CA ARG A 32 -10.04 1.74 25.69
C ARG A 32 -9.80 1.50 24.21
N VAL A 33 -10.55 2.21 23.38
CA VAL A 33 -10.27 2.34 21.96
C VAL A 33 -9.36 3.54 21.76
N SER A 34 -8.21 3.35 21.14
CA SER A 34 -7.28 4.43 20.78
C SER A 34 -6.92 4.36 19.31
N CYS A 35 -6.76 5.52 18.67
CA CYS A 35 -6.33 5.63 17.28
C CYS A 35 -5.00 6.38 17.25
N SER A 36 -4.05 5.92 16.45
CA SER A 36 -2.73 6.55 16.34
C SER A 36 -2.76 7.87 15.53
N ARG A 37 -3.91 8.26 14.97
CA ARG A 37 -4.06 9.55 14.29
C ARG A 37 -4.31 10.66 15.32
N PRO A 38 -3.60 11.79 15.24
CA PRO A 38 -3.65 12.83 16.27
C PRO A 38 -5.01 13.52 16.41
N ALA A 39 -5.86 13.45 15.38
CA ALA A 39 -7.20 14.04 15.38
C ALA A 39 -8.23 13.23 16.20
N CYS A 40 -7.86 12.07 16.74
CA CYS A 40 -8.81 11.14 17.37
C CYS A 40 -8.62 11.09 18.87
N ALA A 41 -9.69 11.39 19.61
CA ALA A 41 -9.73 11.16 21.05
C ALA A 41 -9.89 9.67 21.36
N ALA A 42 -9.15 9.17 22.35
CA ALA A 42 -9.36 7.83 22.89
C ALA A 42 -10.69 7.77 23.64
N GLN A 43 -11.37 6.63 23.54
CA GLN A 43 -12.70 6.41 24.13
C GLN A 43 -12.66 5.19 25.05
N VAL A 44 -13.30 5.28 26.21
CA VAL A 44 -13.48 4.14 27.13
C VAL A 44 -14.89 3.61 26.98
N LEU A 45 -15.02 2.31 26.82
CA LEU A 45 -16.27 1.61 26.51
C LEU A 45 -16.46 0.44 27.48
N PRO A 46 -17.71 0.08 27.82
CA PRO A 46 -18.03 -0.81 28.93
C PRO A 46 -17.73 -2.29 28.68
N SER A 47 -17.42 -2.69 27.44
CA SER A 47 -17.07 -4.07 27.11
C SER A 47 -16.23 -4.19 25.84
N ALA A 48 -15.49 -5.30 25.73
CA ALA A 48 -14.72 -5.64 24.53
C ALA A 48 -15.59 -5.75 23.26
N ALA A 49 -16.83 -6.24 23.36
CA ALA A 49 -17.73 -6.36 22.21
C ALA A 49 -18.15 -4.99 21.66
N VAL A 50 -18.54 -4.07 22.55
CA VAL A 50 -18.86 -2.68 22.20
C VAL A 50 -17.62 -1.98 21.66
N GLY A 51 -16.46 -2.19 22.31
CA GLY A 51 -15.18 -1.66 21.87
C GLY A 51 -14.76 -2.09 20.46
N ARG A 52 -14.89 -3.39 20.13
CA ARG A 52 -14.62 -3.89 18.78
C ARG A 52 -15.53 -3.25 17.73
N THR A 53 -16.82 -3.14 18.04
CA THR A 53 -17.80 -2.53 17.13
C THR A 53 -17.45 -1.06 16.88
N ALA A 54 -17.18 -0.30 17.94
CA ALA A 54 -16.77 1.10 17.85
C ALA A 54 -15.46 1.28 17.08
N ALA A 55 -14.46 0.42 17.30
CA ALA A 55 -13.21 0.45 16.57
C ALA A 55 -13.39 0.21 15.06
N VAL A 56 -14.25 -0.73 14.68
CA VAL A 56 -14.56 -1.02 13.26
C VAL A 56 -15.32 0.13 12.61
N GLU A 57 -16.31 0.72 13.28
CA GLU A 57 -17.02 1.87 12.75
C GLU A 57 -16.11 3.10 12.63
N HIS A 58 -15.24 3.32 13.60
CA HIS A 58 -14.21 4.36 13.56
C HIS A 58 -13.24 4.15 12.38
N LEU A 59 -12.79 2.92 12.16
CA LEU A 59 -11.96 2.53 11.03
C LEU A 59 -12.65 2.85 9.69
N LYS A 60 -13.92 2.45 9.53
CA LYS A 60 -14.71 2.74 8.32
C LYS A 60 -14.90 4.24 8.09
N ALA A 61 -15.10 5.03 9.14
CA ALA A 61 -15.19 6.48 9.02
C ALA A 61 -13.90 7.07 8.45
N HIS A 62 -12.74 6.62 8.95
CA HIS A 62 -11.44 7.04 8.42
C HIS A 62 -11.18 6.59 6.99
N LEU A 63 -11.59 5.39 6.61
CA LEU A 63 -11.42 4.90 5.25
C LEU A 63 -12.29 5.69 4.25
N ARG A 64 -13.50 6.09 4.66
CA ARG A 64 -14.40 6.91 3.82
C ARG A 64 -13.96 8.36 3.69
N ALA A 65 -13.49 8.97 4.78
CA ALA A 65 -13.02 10.35 4.78
C ALA A 65 -11.56 10.50 4.30
N GLY A 66 -10.80 9.40 4.31
CA GLY A 66 -9.40 9.38 3.94
C GLY A 66 -9.20 9.52 2.42
N PRO A 67 -8.09 10.13 1.99
CA PRO A 67 -7.77 10.22 0.57
C PRO A 67 -7.41 8.84 0.00
N ALA A 68 -7.66 8.67 -1.30
CA ALA A 68 -7.34 7.47 -2.05
C ALA A 68 -5.85 7.07 -1.91
N PRO A 69 -5.53 5.76 -2.06
CA PRO A 69 -4.15 5.30 -2.05
C PRO A 69 -3.34 5.96 -3.17
N ARG A 70 -2.14 6.42 -2.81
CA ARG A 70 -1.28 7.19 -3.72
C ARG A 70 -0.47 6.24 -4.61
N SER A 71 -0.60 6.38 -5.93
CA SER A 71 0.17 5.58 -6.90
C SER A 71 1.68 5.82 -6.82
N SER A 72 2.09 6.99 -6.30
CA SER A 72 3.48 7.37 -6.06
C SER A 72 4.05 6.87 -4.72
N ALA A 73 3.26 6.23 -3.84
CA ALA A 73 3.78 5.77 -2.55
C ALA A 73 4.64 4.51 -2.68
N TYR A 74 5.69 4.41 -1.87
CA TYR A 74 6.38 3.12 -1.68
C TYR A 74 5.57 2.21 -0.74
N CYS A 75 5.82 0.90 -0.80
CA CYS A 75 5.31 -0.02 0.22
C CYS A 75 5.73 0.49 1.60
N ALA A 76 4.80 0.56 2.56
CA ALA A 76 5.13 0.86 3.95
C ALA A 76 6.25 -0.06 4.51
N CYS A 77 6.35 -1.28 4.00
CA CYS A 77 7.39 -2.26 4.35
C CYS A 77 8.80 -1.96 3.82
N ARG A 78 8.95 -1.02 2.88
CA ARG A 78 10.26 -0.70 2.26
C ARG A 78 11.25 -0.10 3.26
N ALA A 79 10.77 0.63 4.26
CA ALA A 79 11.60 1.14 5.35
C ALA A 79 12.22 0.02 6.19
N ALA A 80 11.63 -1.17 6.18
CA ALA A 80 12.15 -2.40 6.79
C ALA A 80 12.63 -3.39 5.71
N GLU A 81 13.08 -2.91 4.55
CA GLU A 81 13.71 -3.70 3.47
C GLU A 81 12.96 -4.99 3.06
N CYS A 82 11.63 -5.03 3.21
CA CYS A 82 10.81 -6.23 2.98
C CYS A 82 11.33 -7.51 3.72
N HIS A 83 12.23 -7.39 4.73
CA HIS A 83 12.89 -8.53 5.41
C HIS A 83 11.91 -9.38 6.23
N THR A 84 10.78 -8.80 6.61
CA THR A 84 9.76 -9.44 7.46
C THR A 84 8.93 -10.49 6.71
N HIS A 85 9.12 -10.64 5.38
CA HIS A 85 8.30 -11.51 4.53
C HIS A 85 9.13 -12.50 3.69
N ILE A 86 10.20 -13.06 4.27
CA ILE A 86 10.79 -14.28 3.72
C ILE A 86 9.68 -15.34 3.72
N ARG A 87 9.25 -15.81 2.54
CA ARG A 87 8.45 -17.04 2.47
C ARG A 87 9.25 -18.13 3.18
N PRO A 88 8.65 -18.95 4.05
CA PRO A 88 9.24 -20.24 4.36
C PRO A 88 9.35 -20.97 3.02
N ALA A 89 10.58 -21.10 2.52
CA ALA A 89 10.81 -21.91 1.33
C ALA A 89 10.32 -23.33 1.65
N GLY A 90 9.51 -23.91 0.76
CA GLY A 90 9.33 -25.36 0.79
C GLY A 90 10.71 -26.02 0.63
N PRO A 91 10.87 -27.31 0.98
CA PRO A 91 12.18 -27.99 1.05
C PRO A 91 13.05 -27.98 -0.23
N ARG A 92 12.54 -27.44 -1.34
CA ARG A 92 13.20 -27.42 -2.66
C ARG A 92 13.34 -26.03 -3.30
N GLU A 93 12.83 -24.96 -2.68
CA GLU A 93 12.99 -23.61 -3.25
C GLU A 93 14.15 -22.88 -2.60
N ARG A 94 15.08 -22.38 -3.43
CA ARG A 94 16.11 -21.45 -2.94
C ARG A 94 15.39 -20.18 -2.46
N PRO A 95 15.69 -19.64 -1.26
CA PRO A 95 15.08 -18.40 -0.79
C PRO A 95 15.40 -17.28 -1.77
N ALA A 96 14.43 -16.91 -2.60
CA ALA A 96 14.54 -15.76 -3.48
C ALA A 96 14.27 -14.51 -2.64
N PRO A 97 15.07 -13.43 -2.79
CA PRO A 97 14.77 -12.16 -2.14
C PRO A 97 13.38 -11.69 -2.58
N TRP A 98 12.46 -11.57 -1.63
CA TRP A 98 11.09 -11.14 -1.93
C TRP A 98 11.11 -9.67 -2.35
N ARG A 99 10.73 -9.40 -3.60
CA ARG A 99 10.70 -8.03 -4.13
C ARG A 99 9.30 -7.45 -4.02
N CYS A 100 9.23 -6.28 -3.40
CA CYS A 100 8.03 -5.47 -3.34
C CYS A 100 7.59 -5.06 -4.77
N GLY A 101 6.32 -5.28 -5.14
CA GLY A 101 5.82 -5.08 -6.51
C GLY A 101 4.30 -5.26 -6.68
N GLY A 102 3.77 -4.76 -7.80
CA GLY A 102 2.33 -4.67 -8.08
C GLY A 102 1.75 -3.28 -7.73
N ALA A 103 0.45 -3.10 -7.96
CA ALA A 103 -0.25 -1.86 -7.63
C ALA A 103 -0.14 -1.55 -6.12
N VAL A 104 -0.09 -0.26 -5.80
CA VAL A 104 -0.21 0.20 -4.40
C VAL A 104 -1.67 0.03 -3.98
N VAL A 105 -1.88 -0.60 -2.85
CA VAL A 105 -3.19 -0.87 -2.24
C VAL A 105 -3.23 -0.29 -0.84
N LEU A 106 -4.43 0.11 -0.42
CA LEU A 106 -4.72 0.38 0.98
C LEU A 106 -5.29 -0.91 1.58
N VAL A 107 -4.65 -1.42 2.63
CA VAL A 107 -5.07 -2.65 3.30
C VAL A 107 -5.38 -2.39 4.77
N VAL A 108 -6.32 -3.17 5.28
CA VAL A 108 -6.58 -3.31 6.71
C VAL A 108 -6.03 -4.67 7.14
N VAL A 109 -5.07 -4.65 8.04
CA VAL A 109 -4.57 -5.82 8.75
C VAL A 109 -5.27 -5.90 10.09
N THR A 110 -5.80 -7.07 10.43
CA THR A 110 -6.45 -7.30 11.73
C THR A 110 -5.65 -8.28 12.57
N ASP A 111 -5.56 -8.00 13.87
CA ASP A 111 -5.12 -9.00 14.83
C ASP A 111 -6.08 -10.20 14.87
N ARG A 112 -5.56 -11.40 15.12
CA ARG A 112 -6.40 -12.60 15.23
C ARG A 112 -7.33 -12.54 16.44
N GLU A 113 -6.90 -11.89 17.50
CA GLU A 113 -7.71 -11.71 18.71
C GLU A 113 -8.63 -10.48 18.62
N GLY A 114 -8.59 -9.73 17.51
CA GLY A 114 -9.41 -8.54 17.29
C GLY A 114 -9.11 -7.41 18.28
N ARG A 115 -7.85 -7.32 18.75
CA ARG A 115 -7.40 -6.28 19.68
C ARG A 115 -6.78 -5.07 18.98
N TRP A 116 -6.42 -5.19 17.71
CA TRP A 116 -5.96 -4.05 16.93
C TRP A 116 -6.23 -4.23 15.43
N TRP A 117 -6.28 -3.09 14.74
CA TRP A 117 -6.42 -2.97 13.30
C TRP A 117 -5.40 -1.96 12.80
N GLN A 118 -4.59 -2.34 11.82
CA GLN A 118 -3.64 -1.44 11.18
C GLN A 118 -4.07 -1.21 9.75
N VAL A 119 -4.13 0.05 9.36
CA VAL A 119 -4.28 0.44 7.96
C VAL A 119 -2.92 0.81 7.44
N MET A 120 -2.56 0.26 6.29
CA MET A 120 -1.29 0.59 5.63
C MET A 120 -1.44 0.67 4.12
N GLU A 121 -0.68 1.59 3.50
CA GLU A 121 -0.45 1.59 2.05
C GLU A 121 0.71 0.64 1.74
N CYS A 122 0.46 -0.43 0.99
CA CYS A 122 1.47 -1.42 0.62
C CYS A 122 1.28 -1.93 -0.81
N CYS A 123 2.23 -2.67 -1.37
CA CYS A 123 2.05 -3.27 -2.70
C CYS A 123 1.17 -4.53 -2.63
N ALA A 124 0.47 -4.87 -3.72
CA ALA A 124 -0.41 -6.04 -3.79
C ALA A 124 0.28 -7.36 -3.39
N ARG A 125 1.58 -7.55 -3.69
CA ARG A 125 2.33 -8.73 -3.23
C ARG A 125 2.49 -8.79 -1.71
N CYS A 126 2.73 -7.65 -1.06
CA CYS A 126 2.85 -7.59 0.39
C CYS A 126 1.49 -7.74 1.07
N ALA A 127 0.42 -7.21 0.47
CA ALA A 127 -0.94 -7.45 0.92
C ALA A 127 -1.26 -8.95 0.96
N ALA A 128 -0.95 -9.67 -0.13
CA ALA A 128 -1.16 -11.11 -0.23
C ALA A 128 -0.31 -11.94 0.74
N ALA A 129 0.81 -11.40 1.21
CA ALA A 129 1.67 -12.08 2.18
C ALA A 129 1.15 -11.98 3.62
N HIS A 130 0.21 -11.07 3.90
CA HIS A 130 -0.31 -10.86 5.24
C HIS A 130 -1.60 -11.69 5.43
N PRO A 131 -1.63 -12.72 6.31
CA PRO A 131 -2.74 -13.68 6.39
C PRO A 131 -4.10 -13.06 6.72
N THR A 132 -4.10 -11.93 7.43
CA THR A 132 -5.29 -11.22 7.87
C THR A 132 -5.54 -9.91 7.11
N ALA A 133 -4.78 -9.62 6.06
CA ALA A 133 -4.98 -8.40 5.29
C ALA A 133 -6.25 -8.48 4.44
N LYS A 134 -7.01 -7.38 4.45
CA LYS A 134 -8.11 -7.13 3.53
C LYS A 134 -7.80 -5.87 2.73
N VAL A 135 -7.80 -5.99 1.40
CA VAL A 135 -7.66 -4.84 0.50
C VAL A 135 -8.97 -4.06 0.53
N VAL A 136 -8.89 -2.76 0.85
CA VAL A 136 -10.06 -1.87 0.92
C VAL A 136 -10.09 -0.83 -0.20
N ALA A 137 -8.93 -0.53 -0.80
CA ALA A 137 -8.82 0.29 -2.00
C ALA A 137 -7.55 -0.04 -2.78
N THR A 138 -7.55 0.17 -4.10
CA THR A 138 -6.38 0.04 -4.96
C THR A 138 -6.11 1.38 -5.61
N ALA A 139 -4.84 1.82 -5.65
CA ALA A 139 -4.47 3.05 -6.32
C ALA A 139 -4.75 2.93 -7.83
N PRO A 140 -5.20 4.00 -8.50
CA PRO A 140 -5.25 4.02 -9.95
C PRO A 140 -3.87 3.72 -10.51
N ALA A 141 -3.83 2.99 -11.63
CA ALA A 141 -2.57 2.73 -12.32
C ALA A 141 -1.91 4.08 -12.66
N PRO A 142 -0.59 4.22 -12.50
CA PRO A 142 0.09 5.42 -12.97
C PRO A 142 -0.18 5.56 -14.47
N ASP A 143 -0.57 6.75 -14.91
CA ASP A 143 -0.69 7.07 -16.33
C ASP A 143 0.64 6.72 -16.99
N ARG A 144 0.61 5.69 -17.83
CA ARG A 144 1.78 5.33 -18.61
C ARG A 144 1.92 6.46 -19.62
N PRO A 145 3.06 7.21 -19.67
CA PRO A 145 3.26 8.16 -20.75
C PRO A 145 3.06 7.37 -22.04
N ALA A 146 2.13 7.84 -22.88
CA ALA A 146 1.87 7.25 -24.18
C ALA A 146 3.23 7.05 -24.84
N ALA A 147 3.55 5.79 -25.18
CA ALA A 147 4.73 5.52 -25.97
C ALA A 147 4.58 6.41 -27.21
N SER A 148 5.44 7.42 -27.32
CA SER A 148 5.51 8.30 -28.46
C SER A 148 5.60 7.38 -29.67
N ALA A 149 4.50 7.34 -30.43
CA ALA A 149 4.42 6.57 -31.65
C ALA A 149 5.62 6.98 -32.47
N SER A 150 6.59 6.08 -32.56
CA SER A 150 7.80 6.32 -33.33
C SER A 150 7.33 6.64 -34.73
N PHE A 151 7.64 7.86 -35.19
CA PHE A 151 7.46 8.27 -36.56
C PHE A 151 8.00 7.16 -37.45
N ARG A 152 7.11 6.40 -38.09
CA ARG A 152 7.51 5.58 -39.22
C ARG A 152 7.87 6.58 -40.30
N VAL A 153 9.17 6.80 -40.48
CA VAL A 153 9.69 7.48 -41.66
C VAL A 153 9.12 6.71 -42.86
N ASN A 154 8.31 7.41 -43.66
CA ASN A 154 7.80 6.88 -44.90
C ASN A 154 8.99 6.78 -45.85
N GLY A 155 9.62 5.61 -45.88
CA GLY A 155 10.71 5.29 -46.81
C GLY A 155 10.15 5.29 -48.23
N THR A 156 10.07 6.48 -48.82
CA THR A 156 9.76 6.66 -50.24
C THR A 156 11.04 6.39 -50.98
N ALA A 157 11.17 5.19 -51.55
CA ALA A 157 12.29 4.85 -52.42
C ALA A 157 12.18 5.66 -53.72
N PRO A 158 13.24 6.36 -54.18
CA PRO A 158 13.27 6.91 -55.53
C PRO A 158 13.55 5.79 -56.53
N ALA A 159 12.63 5.60 -57.48
CA ALA A 159 12.85 4.77 -58.66
C ALA A 159 13.85 5.48 -59.59
N ALA A 160 14.93 4.77 -59.95
CA ALA A 160 15.93 5.21 -60.93
C ALA A 160 15.47 4.92 -62.37
N PRO A 161 15.98 5.66 -63.38
CA PRO A 161 15.46 5.66 -64.75
C PRO A 161 16.03 4.59 -65.71
N THR A 162 15.24 4.44 -66.77
CA THR A 162 15.28 3.69 -68.04
C THR A 162 16.62 3.51 -68.78
N ALA A 163 16.83 2.32 -69.37
CA ALA A 163 17.38 2.01 -70.71
C ALA A 163 17.44 0.45 -70.86
N ALA A 164 17.29 -0.26 -71.99
CA ALA A 164 17.40 0.06 -73.41
C ALA A 164 16.69 -1.05 -74.25
N ALA A 165 16.37 -0.72 -75.51
CA ALA A 165 16.45 -1.62 -76.66
C ALA A 165 16.90 -0.79 -77.87
#